data_AF-A0A662E3V3-F1
#
_entry.id   AF-A0A662E3V3-F1
#
_cell.length_a   1.000
_cell.length_b   1.000
_cell.length_c   1.000
_cell.angle_alpha   90.00
_cell.angle_beta   90.00
_cell.angle_gamma   90.00
#
_symmetry.space_group_name_H-M   'P 1'
#
loop_
_entity.id
_entity.type
_entity.pdbx_description
1 polymer ?
#
loop_
_entity_poly.entity_id
_entity_poly.type
_entity_poly.pdbx_seq_one_letter_code
_entity_poly.pdbx_strand_id
1 'polypeptide(L)' 'HIAHFKKYIEEAFGLEVVIGTHPIPEKYVIVHEKLGTWNSPEWQEWIRPTFPEQSVRKDYD' A
#
# COMPACT_ATOMS: atom_id res chain seq x y z
N HIS A 1 -0.74 -12.93 2.25
CA HIS A 1 -0.02 -13.28 1.00
C HIS A 1 1.03 -12.24 0.58
N ILE A 2 0.77 -10.93 0.64
CA ILE A 2 1.73 -9.88 0.23
C ILE A 2 3.08 -9.96 0.98
N ALA A 3 3.06 -10.16 2.30
CA ALA A 3 4.27 -10.35 3.10
C ALA A 3 5.19 -11.47 2.59
N HIS A 4 4.61 -12.56 2.08
CA HIS A 4 5.38 -13.68 1.54
C HIS A 4 6.10 -13.29 0.25
N PHE A 5 5.44 -12.55 -0.64
CA PHE A 5 6.06 -12.06 -1.87
C PHE A 5 7.17 -11.04 -1.59
N LYS A 6 6.93 -10.11 -0.65
CA LYS A 6 7.95 -9.17 -0.18
C LYS A 6 9.20 -9.93 0.26
N LYS A 7 9.04 -10.87 1.20
CA LYS A 7 10.14 -11.68 1.73
C LYS A 7 10.82 -12.52 0.65
N TYR A 8 10.07 -13.14 -0.24
CA TYR A 8 10.64 -13.92 -1.34
C TYR A 8 11.55 -13.07 -2.23
N ILE A 9 11.12 -11.86 -2.61
CA ILE A 9 11.92 -10.97 -3.46
C ILE A 9 13.16 -10.47 -2.69
N GLU A 10 13.02 -10.13 -1.41
CA GLU A 10 14.15 -9.73 -0.56
C GLU A 10 15.20 -10.84 -0.46
N GLU A 11 14.79 -12.09 -0.24
CA GLU A 11 15.68 -13.24 -0.12
C GLU A 11 16.29 -13.66 -1.47
N ALA A 12 15.50 -13.65 -2.55
CA ALA A 12 15.94 -14.11 -3.86
C ALA A 12 16.87 -13.12 -4.57
N PHE A 13 16.68 -11.81 -4.33
CA PHE A 13 17.40 -10.75 -5.06
C PHE A 13 18.29 -9.88 -4.16
N GLY A 14 18.20 -10.00 -2.83
CA GLY A 14 19.01 -9.22 -1.89
C GLY A 14 18.70 -7.71 -1.91
N LEU A 15 17.51 -7.33 -2.37
CA LEU A 15 17.07 -5.94 -2.49
C LEU A 15 15.99 -5.63 -1.46
N GLU A 16 16.02 -4.43 -0.89
CA GLU A 16 14.92 -3.93 -0.06
C GLU A 16 13.67 -3.72 -0.91
N VAL A 17 12.54 -4.29 -0.48
CA VAL A 17 11.27 -4.21 -1.21
C VAL A 17 10.33 -3.24 -0.52
N VAL A 18 9.98 -2.16 -1.20
CA VAL A 18 8.91 -1.25 -0.78
C VAL A 18 7.61 -1.63 -1.49
N ILE A 19 6.51 -1.74 -0.73
CA ILE A 19 5.21 -2.10 -1.28
C ILE A 19 4.54 -0.83 -1.83
N GLY A 20 4.30 -0.83 -3.14
CA GLY A 20 3.66 0.27 -3.83
C GLY A 20 4.63 1.41 -4.16
N THR A 21 4.55 1.89 -5.40
CA THR A 21 5.39 2.99 -5.93
C THR A 21 4.57 4.18 -6.41
N HIS A 22 3.24 4.05 -6.43
CA HIS A 22 2.31 5.05 -6.92
C HIS A 22 1.30 5.43 -5.82
N PRO A 23 0.85 6.69 -5.78
CA PRO A 23 -0.23 7.12 -4.89
C PRO A 23 -1.47 6.22 -5.00
N ILE A 24 -2.05 5.87 -3.85
CA ILE A 24 -3.34 5.19 -3.78
C ILE A 24 -4.45 6.21 -4.11
N PRO A 25 -5.27 6.01 -5.16
CA PRO A 25 -6.33 6.95 -5.50
C PRO A 25 -7.43 7.01 -4.44
N GLU A 26 -8.09 8.15 -4.31
CA GLU A 26 -9.08 8.39 -3.26
C GLU A 26 -10.27 7.42 -3.34
N LYS A 27 -10.73 7.05 -4.55
CA LYS A 27 -11.82 6.07 -4.70
C LYS A 27 -11.47 4.70 -4.11
N TYR A 28 -10.21 4.29 -4.14
CA TYR A 28 -9.76 3.03 -3.55
C TYR A 28 -9.78 3.11 -2.02
N VAL A 29 -9.32 4.22 -1.45
CA VAL A 29 -9.34 4.45 0.01
C VAL A 29 -10.76 4.30 0.55
N ILE A 30 -11.74 4.95 -0.07
CA ILE A 30 -13.15 4.93 0.35
C ILE A 30 -13.72 3.49 0.32
N VAL A 31 -13.39 2.71 -0.71
CA VAL A 31 -13.85 1.32 -0.82
C VAL A 31 -13.19 0.44 0.23
N HIS A 32 -11.88 0.56 0.41
CA HIS A 32 -11.12 -0.24 1.38
C HIS A 32 -11.48 0.09 2.83
N GLU A 33 -11.83 1.34 3.12
CA GLU A 33 -12.37 1.78 4.42
C GLU A 33 -13.72 1.13 4.72
N LYS A 34 -14.66 1.14 3.75
CA LYS A 34 -15.96 0.46 3.88
C LYS A 34 -15.82 -1.05 4.09
N LEU A 35 -14.83 -1.65 3.44
CA LEU A 35 -14.55 -3.09 3.55
C LEU A 35 -13.71 -3.44 4.79
N GLY A 36 -13.10 -2.46 5.46
CA GLY A 36 -12.22 -2.66 6.62
C GLY A 36 -10.93 -3.43 6.31
N THR A 37 -10.55 -3.53 5.03
CA THR A 37 -9.47 -4.41 4.57
C THR A 37 -8.07 -3.89 4.90
N TRP A 38 -7.92 -2.59 5.14
CA TRP A 38 -6.64 -1.96 5.51
C TRP A 38 -6.53 -1.60 6.99
N ASN A 39 -7.45 -2.06 7.84
CA ASN A 39 -7.49 -1.65 9.25
C ASN A 39 -6.41 -2.31 10.12
N SER A 40 -5.71 -3.33 9.61
CA SER A 40 -4.66 -4.00 10.38
C SER A 40 -3.34 -3.21 10.36
N PRO A 41 -2.52 -3.30 11.43
CA PRO A 41 -1.25 -2.58 11.53
C PRO A 41 -0.29 -2.88 10.36
N GLU A 42 -0.26 -4.13 9.89
CA GLU A 42 0.58 -4.55 8.76
C GLU A 42 0.21 -3.78 7.48
N TRP A 43 -1.09 -3.66 7.20
CA TRP A 43 -1.58 -2.91 6.04
C TRP A 43 -1.28 -1.41 6.16
N GLN A 44 -1.44 -0.84 7.35
CA GLN A 44 -1.10 0.57 7.60
C GLN A 44 0.39 0.85 7.33
N GLU A 45 1.28 -0.07 7.72
CA GLU A 45 2.71 0.03 7.43
C GLU A 45 3.00 -0.07 5.93
N TRP A 46 2.33 -0.99 5.23
CA TRP A 46 2.55 -1.19 3.78
C TRP A 46 2.03 -0.07 2.91
N ILE A 47 0.88 0.53 3.25
CA ILE A 47 0.27 1.60 2.43
C ILE A 47 0.89 2.96 2.71
N ARG A 48 1.51 3.16 3.89
CA ARG A 48 2.14 4.40 4.32
C ARG A 48 3.00 5.09 3.25
N PRO A 49 3.94 4.42 2.55
CA PRO A 49 4.75 5.07 1.51
C PRO A 49 3.93 5.57 0.31
N THR A 50 2.75 4.99 0.09
CA THR A 50 1.86 5.29 -1.04
C THR A 50 0.57 6.01 -0.65
N PHE A 51 0.49 6.54 0.57
CA PHE A 51 -0.69 7.24 1.10
C PHE A 51 -0.41 8.73 1.26
N PRO A 52 -0.33 9.51 0.15
CA PRO A 52 -0.08 10.94 0.22
C PRO A 52 -1.33 11.71 0.69
N GLU A 53 -1.21 13.04 0.77
CA GLU A 53 -2.34 13.92 1.08
C GLU A 53 -3.53 13.72 0.14
N GLN A 54 -4.72 14.02 0.64
CA GLN A 54 -5.97 13.76 -0.09
C GLN A 54 -6.04 14.49 -1.45
N SER A 55 -5.42 15.67 -1.58
CA SER A 55 -5.32 16.39 -2.86
C SER A 55 -4.62 15.55 -3.92
N VAL A 56 -3.44 15.01 -3.60
CA VAL A 56 -2.66 14.14 -4.49
C VAL A 56 -3.41 12.85 -4.82
N ARG A 57 -4.15 12.29 -3.85
CA ARG A 57 -4.98 11.09 -4.07
C ARG A 57 -6.15 11.33 -5.00
N LYS A 58 -6.74 12.54 -4.98
CA LYS A 58 -7.82 12.95 -5.89
C LYS A 58 -7.32 13.24 -7.29
N ASP A 59 -6.10 13.76 -7.44
CA ASP A 59 -5.48 13.99 -8.75
C ASP A 59 -5.15 12.67 -9.47
N TYR A 60 -5.03 11.57 -8.73
CA TYR A 60 -4.74 10.21 -9.23
C TYR A 60 -5.99 9.33 -9.47
N ASP A 61 -7.20 9.84 -9.21
CA ASP A 61 -8.45 9.13 -9.52
C ASP A 61 -8.71 8.99 -11.04
#